data_AF-Q8T4T9-F1
#
_entry.id   AF-Q8T4T9-F1
#
_cell.length_a   1.000
_cell.length_b   1.000
_cell.length_c   1.000
_cell.angle_alpha   90.00
_cell.angle_beta   90.00
_cell.angle_gamma   90.00
#
_symmetry.space_group_name_H-M   'P 1'
#
loop_
_entity.id
_entity.type
_entity.pdbx_description
1 polymer ?
#
loop_
_entity_poly.entity_id
_entity_poly.type
_entity_poly.pdbx_seq_one_letter_code
_entity_poly.pdbx_strand_id
1 'polypeptide(L)'
;MYSLLHKEESAHDEGIWSCSWGRVAVSTEDEQDKELDGDAENSRDSLGNKRNGQEFRDFVVTGGLDDRVKVWDVTKENKLKLRNTFTGRSLGVVSVDVSSDGEVIASSSLDSGLCIWKADSGQLLNQISLGPVDLWTVAFSPCDKYIISGSHEGKISLYSVESGKPEQVLDPQNGKFTLSIAYSPDGKYIASGAIDGIINIFDVAAGKVAQTLEGHAMSVRSLCFSPDSQMLLTASDDGHMKLYDVAHSDVVGTLSGHSSWVLSVSFSGDGKSFTSSSSDKTVKIWNVAERQCLHTFEDHQDQVWGVKYSPDSSKVISVSEDRCVNLYDCPPNII
;
A
#
# COMPACT_ATOMS: atom_id res chain seq x y z
N MET A 1 -3.44 -18.31 14.99
CA MET A 1 -2.47 -17.70 15.94
C MET A 1 -1.54 -16.88 15.06
N TYR A 2 -1.09 -15.70 15.48
CA TYR A 2 -0.14 -14.93 14.67
C TYR A 2 1.10 -15.78 14.36
N SER A 3 1.45 -15.92 13.08
CA SER A 3 2.58 -16.74 12.66
C SER A 3 3.09 -16.33 11.27
N LEU A 4 4.34 -16.67 10.98
CA LEU A 4 4.91 -16.59 9.63
C LEU A 4 4.38 -17.75 8.79
N LEU A 5 3.73 -17.45 7.65
CA LEU A 5 3.21 -18.43 6.70
C LEU A 5 4.23 -18.77 5.61
N HIS A 6 4.85 -17.74 5.03
CA HIS A 6 5.85 -17.90 3.96
C HIS A 6 6.88 -16.78 4.06
N LYS A 7 8.13 -17.12 3.76
CA LYS A 7 9.23 -16.18 3.63
C LYS A 7 9.87 -16.39 2.26
N GLU A 8 9.81 -15.36 1.43
CA GLU A 8 10.51 -15.32 0.16
C GLU A 8 11.87 -14.65 0.38
N GLU A 9 12.93 -15.44 0.34
CA GLU A 9 14.30 -14.93 0.46
C GLU A 9 14.83 -14.46 -0.88
N SER A 10 15.61 -13.38 -0.89
CA SER A 10 16.16 -12.80 -2.13
C SER A 10 15.06 -12.44 -3.15
N ALA A 11 13.94 -11.92 -2.66
CA ALA A 11 12.82 -11.53 -3.48
C ALA A 11 13.19 -10.40 -4.46
N HIS A 12 14.17 -9.56 -4.12
CA HIS A 12 14.83 -8.58 -4.99
C HIS A 12 16.35 -8.68 -4.88
N ASP A 13 17.08 -8.15 -5.87
CA ASP A 13 18.55 -8.18 -5.86
C ASP A 13 19.13 -7.19 -4.81
N GLU A 14 18.38 -6.12 -4.54
CA GLU A 14 18.63 -5.04 -3.56
C GLU A 14 17.44 -4.87 -2.60
N GLY A 15 17.56 -3.96 -1.63
CA GLY A 15 16.52 -3.68 -0.61
C GLY A 15 15.14 -3.36 -1.20
N ILE A 16 14.08 -3.76 -0.51
CA ILE A 16 12.70 -3.56 -0.94
C ILE A 16 12.08 -2.44 -0.12
N TRP A 17 11.63 -1.37 -0.79
CA TRP A 17 11.16 -0.15 -0.13
C TRP A 17 9.65 -0.02 -0.05
N SER A 18 8.92 -0.69 -0.94
CA SER A 18 7.47 -0.54 -0.99
C SER A 18 6.77 -1.82 -1.38
N CYS A 19 5.56 -1.99 -0.83
CA CYS A 19 4.67 -3.06 -1.18
C CYS A 19 3.21 -2.59 -1.18
N SER A 20 2.40 -3.21 -2.02
CA SER A 20 0.95 -3.04 -2.03
C SER A 20 0.27 -4.39 -2.27
N TRP A 21 -0.96 -4.53 -1.78
CA TRP A 21 -1.74 -5.76 -1.89
C TRP A 21 -2.92 -5.52 -2.82
N GLY A 22 -2.97 -6.25 -3.93
CA GLY A 22 -4.05 -6.20 -4.89
C GLY A 22 -4.99 -7.41 -4.77
N ARG A 23 -6.26 -7.19 -5.11
CA ARG A 23 -7.25 -8.24 -5.27
C ARG A 23 -8.04 -7.96 -6.55
N VAL A 24 -8.05 -8.93 -7.46
CA VAL A 24 -8.77 -8.82 -8.73
C VAL A 24 -9.84 -9.90 -8.81
N ALA A 25 -10.99 -9.56 -9.39
CA ALA A 25 -12.02 -10.55 -9.67
C ALA A 25 -11.57 -11.48 -10.81
N VAL A 26 -11.77 -12.78 -10.64
CA VAL A 26 -11.48 -13.77 -11.68
C VAL A 26 -12.76 -13.99 -12.48
N SER A 27 -12.69 -13.76 -13.79
CA SER A 27 -13.80 -14.08 -14.69
C SER A 27 -13.80 -15.58 -14.98
N THR A 28 -14.98 -16.20 -15.09
CA THR A 28 -15.12 -17.65 -15.37
C THR A 28 -14.58 -18.08 -16.75
N GLU A 29 -14.15 -17.14 -17.59
CA GLU A 29 -13.55 -17.43 -18.91
C GLU A 29 -12.04 -17.74 -18.80
N ASP A 30 -11.35 -17.23 -17.77
CA ASP A 30 -9.90 -17.45 -17.56
C ASP A 30 -9.53 -18.88 -17.16
N GLU A 31 -10.51 -19.71 -16.78
CA GLU A 31 -10.31 -21.14 -16.47
C GLU A 31 -10.35 -22.04 -17.72
N GLN A 32 -11.01 -21.63 -18.81
CA GLN A 32 -11.15 -22.48 -20.00
C GLN A 32 -9.87 -22.57 -20.84
N ASP A 33 -8.99 -21.55 -20.77
CA ASP A 33 -7.72 -21.54 -21.50
C ASP A 33 -6.59 -22.34 -20.84
N LYS A 34 -6.85 -23.01 -19.69
CA LYS A 34 -5.88 -23.90 -19.03
C LYS A 34 -6.23 -25.38 -19.06
N GLU A 35 -7.39 -25.78 -19.59
CA GLU A 35 -7.83 -27.19 -19.65
C GLU A 35 -7.99 -27.74 -21.08
N LEU A 36 -7.39 -27.12 -22.10
CA LEU A 36 -7.33 -27.70 -23.45
C LEU A 36 -6.02 -28.46 -23.66
N ASP A 37 -5.82 -29.52 -22.87
CA ASP A 37 -4.96 -30.67 -23.22
C ASP A 37 -5.32 -31.86 -22.31
N GLY A 38 -6.33 -32.63 -22.71
CA GLY A 38 -6.69 -33.88 -22.03
C GLY A 38 -8.11 -34.35 -22.27
N ASP A 39 -8.28 -35.13 -23.34
CA ASP A 39 -9.31 -36.14 -23.62
C ASP A 39 -10.72 -36.00 -22.99
N ALA A 40 -11.68 -35.84 -23.91
CA ALA A 40 -13.11 -35.96 -23.66
C ALA A 40 -13.52 -37.39 -23.26
N GLU A 41 -14.20 -37.55 -22.12
CA GLU A 41 -15.30 -38.50 -21.97
C GLU A 41 -16.40 -37.96 -21.02
N ASN A 42 -17.65 -38.24 -21.42
CA ASN A 42 -18.90 -37.76 -20.85
C ASN A 42 -19.12 -38.12 -19.37
N SER A 43 -19.69 -37.19 -18.60
CA SER A 43 -20.88 -37.50 -17.79
C SER A 43 -21.78 -36.27 -17.59
N ARG A 44 -23.00 -36.36 -18.11
CA ARG A 44 -24.15 -35.52 -17.70
C ARG A 44 -24.62 -36.05 -16.36
N ASP A 45 -24.52 -35.23 -15.31
CA ASP A 45 -25.56 -35.09 -14.27
C ASP A 45 -25.08 -34.19 -13.14
N SER A 46 -25.55 -32.94 -13.13
CA SER A 46 -25.97 -32.16 -11.95
C SER A 46 -26.05 -30.66 -12.28
N LEU A 47 -27.17 -30.27 -12.89
CA LEU A 47 -27.66 -28.89 -12.83
C LEU A 47 -28.06 -28.61 -11.37
N GLY A 48 -27.08 -28.19 -10.58
CA GLY A 48 -27.23 -27.89 -9.15
C GLY A 48 -26.55 -26.56 -8.82
N ASN A 49 -27.30 -25.47 -9.01
CA ASN A 49 -27.15 -24.21 -8.27
C ASN A 49 -25.74 -23.58 -8.25
N LYS A 50 -25.29 -23.03 -9.40
CA LYS A 50 -24.21 -22.03 -9.43
C LYS A 50 -24.68 -20.79 -8.66
N ARG A 51 -24.46 -20.76 -7.34
CA ARG A 51 -24.30 -19.50 -6.62
C ARG A 51 -23.11 -18.82 -7.30
N ASN A 52 -23.35 -17.72 -8.00
CA ASN A 52 -22.30 -16.86 -8.56
C ASN A 52 -21.46 -16.31 -7.39
N GLY A 53 -20.55 -17.12 -6.87
CA GLY A 53 -19.45 -16.65 -6.04
C GLY A 53 -18.45 -16.05 -7.02
N GLN A 54 -18.32 -14.73 -7.00
CA GLN A 54 -17.22 -14.07 -7.69
C GLN A 54 -15.93 -14.56 -7.02
N GLU A 55 -15.13 -15.33 -7.75
CA GLU A 55 -13.82 -15.73 -7.27
C GLU A 55 -12.88 -14.54 -7.35
N PHE A 56 -11.98 -14.43 -6.36
CA PHE A 56 -10.99 -13.36 -6.30
C PHE A 56 -9.59 -13.98 -6.27
N ARG A 57 -8.66 -13.30 -6.92
CA ARG A 57 -7.23 -13.62 -6.86
C ARG A 57 -6.50 -12.52 -6.10
N ASP A 58 -5.77 -12.93 -5.07
CA ASP A 58 -4.89 -12.04 -4.32
C ASP A 58 -3.48 -12.06 -4.91
N PHE A 59 -2.87 -10.88 -4.97
CA PHE A 59 -1.49 -10.72 -5.39
C PHE A 59 -0.82 -9.57 -4.64
N VAL A 60 0.49 -9.61 -4.58
CA VAL A 60 1.33 -8.62 -3.91
C VAL A 60 2.21 -7.97 -4.95
N VAL A 61 2.35 -6.65 -4.88
CA VAL A 61 3.26 -5.87 -5.72
C VAL A 61 4.37 -5.35 -4.83
N THR A 62 5.62 -5.52 -5.25
CA THR A 62 6.79 -5.04 -4.52
C THR A 62 7.65 -4.16 -5.41
N GLY A 63 8.20 -3.09 -4.85
CA GLY A 63 9.15 -2.18 -5.49
C GLY A 63 10.50 -2.23 -4.79
N GLY A 64 11.55 -2.56 -5.55
CA GLY A 64 12.91 -2.68 -5.06
C GLY A 64 13.84 -1.57 -5.54
N LEU A 65 14.95 -1.41 -4.83
CA LEU A 65 16.08 -0.59 -5.24
C LEU A 65 16.87 -1.18 -6.42
N ASP A 66 16.53 -2.39 -6.86
CA ASP A 66 17.04 -3.04 -8.06
C ASP A 66 16.31 -2.59 -9.35
N ASP A 67 15.66 -1.42 -9.29
CA ASP A 67 14.88 -0.76 -10.35
C ASP A 67 13.62 -1.54 -10.80
N ARG A 68 13.29 -2.64 -10.12
CA ARG A 68 12.22 -3.57 -10.53
C ARG A 68 10.96 -3.42 -9.70
N VAL A 69 9.83 -3.59 -10.37
CA VAL A 69 8.57 -3.93 -9.71
C VAL A 69 8.27 -5.39 -9.98
N LYS A 70 7.97 -6.15 -8.94
CA LYS A 70 7.62 -7.57 -9.05
C LYS A 70 6.19 -7.78 -8.59
N VAL A 71 5.48 -8.67 -9.27
CA VAL A 71 4.12 -9.05 -8.93
C VAL A 71 4.09 -10.52 -8.55
N TRP A 72 3.58 -10.83 -7.38
CA TRP A 72 3.58 -12.15 -6.76
C TRP A 72 2.15 -12.60 -6.51
N ASP A 73 1.74 -13.73 -7.08
CA ASP A 73 0.46 -14.33 -6.75
C ASP A 73 0.53 -14.94 -5.34
N VAL A 74 -0.52 -14.73 -4.54
CA VAL A 74 -0.68 -15.39 -3.24
C VAL A 74 -1.47 -16.68 -3.49
N THR A 75 -0.81 -17.83 -3.34
CA THR A 75 -1.44 -19.13 -3.64
C THR A 75 -2.40 -19.55 -2.52
N LYS A 76 -3.28 -20.51 -2.81
CA LYS A 76 -4.21 -21.09 -1.81
C LYS A 76 -3.46 -21.76 -0.65
N GLU A 77 -2.23 -22.20 -0.87
CA GLU A 77 -1.33 -22.74 0.15
C GLU A 77 -0.54 -21.67 0.93
N ASN A 78 -0.91 -20.39 0.80
CA ASN A 78 -0.24 -19.25 1.43
C ASN A 78 1.24 -19.12 1.05
N LYS A 79 1.57 -19.34 -0.22
CA LYS A 79 2.92 -19.08 -0.75
C LYS A 79 2.90 -17.92 -1.72
N LEU A 80 4.05 -17.28 -1.89
CA LEU A 80 4.25 -16.27 -2.91
C LEU A 80 4.84 -16.93 -4.17
N LYS A 81 4.22 -16.68 -5.32
CA LYS A 81 4.73 -17.13 -6.62
C LYS A 81 4.93 -15.93 -7.53
N LEU A 82 6.16 -15.70 -7.98
CA LEU A 82 6.45 -14.63 -8.92
C LEU A 82 5.65 -14.82 -10.22
N ARG A 83 4.83 -13.83 -10.55
CA ARG A 83 4.03 -13.77 -11.78
C ARG A 83 4.75 -12.95 -12.85
N ASN A 84 5.03 -11.67 -12.55
CA ASN A 84 5.65 -10.74 -13.49
C ASN A 84 6.80 -9.96 -12.85
N THR A 85 7.73 -9.50 -13.69
CA THR A 85 8.76 -8.52 -13.32
C THR A 85 8.74 -7.38 -14.33
N PHE A 86 8.50 -6.16 -13.86
CA PHE A 86 8.45 -4.94 -14.66
C PHE A 86 9.78 -4.21 -14.55
N THR A 87 10.41 -4.02 -15.71
CA THR A 87 11.70 -3.34 -15.89
C THR A 87 11.52 -2.10 -16.77
N GLY A 88 12.55 -1.24 -16.84
CA GLY A 88 12.54 -0.03 -17.67
C GLY A 88 12.68 1.28 -16.90
N ARG A 89 12.92 1.22 -15.58
CA ARG A 89 13.25 2.38 -14.75
C ARG A 89 14.75 2.61 -14.73
N SER A 90 15.15 3.86 -14.45
CA SER A 90 16.57 4.24 -14.38
C SER A 90 17.11 4.27 -12.95
N LEU A 91 16.23 4.35 -11.95
CA LEU A 91 16.57 4.33 -10.53
C LEU A 91 15.52 3.56 -9.71
N GLY A 92 15.91 3.24 -8.48
CA GLY A 92 15.15 2.42 -7.54
C GLY A 92 13.71 2.88 -7.32
N VAL A 93 12.84 1.91 -7.10
CA VAL A 93 11.40 2.11 -6.91
C VAL A 93 11.15 2.60 -5.49
N VAL A 94 10.53 3.76 -5.35
CA VAL A 94 10.23 4.39 -4.05
C VAL A 94 8.88 3.95 -3.52
N SER A 95 7.88 3.85 -4.39
CA SER A 95 6.51 3.51 -3.98
C SER A 95 5.80 2.72 -5.06
N VAL A 96 4.98 1.77 -4.64
CA VAL A 96 4.03 1.04 -5.49
C VAL A 96 2.65 1.13 -4.88
N ASP A 97 1.64 1.19 -5.74
CA ASP A 97 0.25 1.04 -5.32
C ASP A 97 -0.58 0.32 -6.38
N VAL A 98 -1.71 -0.25 -5.98
CA VAL A 98 -2.63 -0.99 -6.85
C VAL A 98 -4.00 -0.31 -6.83
N SER A 99 -4.63 -0.22 -8.00
CA SER A 99 -6.01 0.26 -8.11
C SER A 99 -6.98 -0.62 -7.31
N SER A 100 -8.13 -0.06 -6.92
CA SER A 100 -9.11 -0.74 -6.09
C SER A 100 -9.72 -1.99 -6.74
N ASP A 101 -9.78 -2.00 -8.08
CA ASP A 101 -10.19 -3.15 -8.90
C ASP A 101 -9.08 -4.21 -9.12
N GLY A 102 -7.83 -3.90 -8.75
CA GLY A 102 -6.69 -4.77 -8.94
C GLY A 102 -6.16 -4.86 -10.38
N GLU A 103 -6.66 -4.05 -11.32
CA GLU A 103 -6.29 -4.14 -12.74
C GLU A 103 -5.05 -3.32 -13.11
N VAL A 104 -4.75 -2.25 -12.35
CA VAL A 104 -3.71 -1.27 -12.66
C VAL A 104 -2.74 -1.15 -11.49
N ILE A 105 -1.45 -1.01 -11.82
CA ILE A 105 -0.38 -0.78 -10.86
C ILE A 105 0.27 0.56 -11.17
N ALA A 106 0.45 1.38 -10.15
CA ALA A 106 1.25 2.60 -10.21
C ALA A 106 2.57 2.37 -9.48
N SER A 107 3.64 2.96 -9.99
CA SER A 107 4.95 2.91 -9.35
C SER A 107 5.70 4.21 -9.54
N SER A 108 6.37 4.68 -8.50
CA SER A 108 7.29 5.80 -8.58
C SER A 108 8.74 5.40 -8.33
N SER A 109 9.67 6.19 -8.85
CA SER A 109 11.11 5.98 -8.71
C SER A 109 11.85 7.24 -8.28
N LEU A 110 13.09 7.05 -7.81
CA LEU A 110 13.97 8.14 -7.35
C LEU A 110 14.27 9.20 -8.43
N ASP A 111 14.11 8.85 -9.71
CA ASP A 111 14.24 9.76 -10.85
C ASP A 111 12.99 10.63 -11.08
N SER A 112 12.04 10.65 -10.13
CA SER A 112 10.75 11.35 -10.26
C SER A 112 9.90 10.84 -11.43
N GLY A 113 10.12 9.58 -11.83
CA GLY A 113 9.30 8.86 -12.79
C GLY A 113 8.05 8.26 -12.13
N LEU A 114 6.93 8.30 -12.84
CA LEU A 114 5.71 7.55 -12.56
C LEU A 114 5.40 6.65 -13.75
N CYS A 115 5.33 5.35 -13.48
CA CYS A 115 4.90 4.36 -14.46
C CYS A 115 3.57 3.74 -14.05
N ILE A 116 2.69 3.55 -15.02
CA ILE A 116 1.37 2.92 -14.88
C ILE A 116 1.38 1.64 -15.71
N TRP A 117 1.07 0.52 -15.08
CA TRP A 117 1.16 -0.81 -15.66
C TRP A 117 -0.18 -1.53 -15.58
N LYS A 118 -0.47 -2.36 -16.57
CA LYS A 118 -1.55 -3.34 -16.47
C LYS A 118 -1.08 -4.51 -15.60
N ALA A 119 -1.83 -4.82 -14.54
CA ALA A 119 -1.39 -5.75 -13.50
C ALA A 119 -1.20 -7.18 -14.01
N ASP A 120 -2.07 -7.64 -14.92
CA ASP A 120 -2.11 -9.00 -15.46
C ASP A 120 -0.89 -9.32 -16.34
N SER A 121 -0.64 -8.47 -17.32
CA SER A 121 0.27 -8.65 -18.44
C SER A 121 1.60 -7.98 -18.22
N GLY A 122 1.64 -6.98 -17.32
CA GLY A 122 2.81 -6.12 -17.14
C GLY A 122 3.04 -5.13 -18.26
N GLN A 123 2.05 -4.92 -19.13
CA GLN A 123 2.13 -3.91 -20.15
C GLN A 123 2.24 -2.53 -19.52
N LEU A 124 3.25 -1.75 -19.92
CA LEU A 124 3.35 -0.33 -19.58
C LEU A 124 2.25 0.43 -20.32
N LEU A 125 1.31 1.01 -19.59
CA LEU A 125 0.20 1.81 -20.11
C LEU A 125 0.61 3.26 -20.30
N ASN A 126 1.32 3.82 -19.30
CA ASN A 126 1.76 5.20 -19.33
C ASN A 126 3.06 5.39 -18.55
N GLN A 127 3.86 6.35 -18.97
CA GLN A 127 5.10 6.73 -18.30
C GLN A 127 5.24 8.25 -18.30
N ILE A 128 5.41 8.80 -17.11
CA ILE A 128 5.53 10.22 -16.87
C ILE A 128 6.89 10.42 -16.21
N SER A 129 7.74 11.22 -16.83
CA SER A 129 8.97 11.69 -16.19
C SER A 129 8.78 13.16 -15.92
N LEU A 130 8.65 13.49 -14.64
CA LEU A 130 8.66 14.86 -14.19
C LEU A 130 10.11 15.26 -13.98
N GLY A 131 10.38 16.56 -14.03
CA GLY A 131 11.72 17.08 -13.74
C GLY A 131 12.23 16.62 -12.37
N PRO A 132 13.47 16.97 -12.02
CA PRO A 132 14.03 16.56 -10.74
C PRO A 132 13.10 17.04 -9.61
N VAL A 133 12.76 16.13 -8.69
CA VAL A 133 12.12 16.34 -7.38
C VAL A 133 10.61 16.60 -7.28
N ASP A 134 9.82 16.40 -8.34
CA ASP A 134 8.36 16.68 -8.29
C ASP A 134 7.48 15.50 -7.83
N LEU A 135 8.05 14.29 -7.69
CA LEU A 135 7.30 13.07 -7.43
C LEU A 135 8.01 12.16 -6.44
N TRP A 136 7.30 11.66 -5.43
CA TRP A 136 7.87 10.79 -4.39
C TRP A 136 7.09 9.50 -4.16
N THR A 137 6.07 9.49 -3.30
CA THR A 137 5.18 8.34 -3.07
C THR A 137 3.92 8.45 -3.91
N VAL A 138 3.28 7.31 -4.21
CA VAL A 138 2.07 7.26 -5.04
C VAL A 138 0.93 6.58 -4.30
N ALA A 139 -0.29 7.02 -4.56
CA ALA A 139 -1.50 6.33 -4.11
C ALA A 139 -2.64 6.52 -5.12
N PHE A 140 -3.47 5.50 -5.32
CA PHE A 140 -4.68 5.62 -6.13
C PHE A 140 -5.79 6.36 -5.38
N SER A 141 -6.60 7.10 -6.13
CA SER A 141 -7.91 7.55 -5.65
C SER A 141 -8.87 6.36 -5.53
N PRO A 142 -9.85 6.38 -4.61
CA PRO A 142 -10.81 5.28 -4.45
C PRO A 142 -11.69 4.98 -5.68
N CYS A 143 -11.71 5.88 -6.67
CA CYS A 143 -12.44 5.69 -7.93
C CYS A 143 -11.54 5.27 -9.10
N ASP A 144 -10.26 5.00 -8.84
CA ASP A 144 -9.24 4.55 -9.81
C ASP A 144 -8.98 5.48 -11.00
N LYS A 145 -9.55 6.70 -10.99
CA LYS A 145 -9.33 7.69 -12.06
C LYS A 145 -8.04 8.49 -11.88
N TYR A 146 -7.57 8.61 -10.64
CA TYR A 146 -6.44 9.46 -10.30
C TYR A 146 -5.37 8.69 -9.53
N ILE A 147 -4.12 9.06 -9.77
CA ILE A 147 -2.97 8.75 -8.91
C ILE A 147 -2.51 10.05 -8.29
N ILE A 148 -2.41 10.10 -6.97
CA ILE A 148 -1.82 11.22 -6.25
C ILE A 148 -0.33 11.01 -6.03
N SER A 149 0.44 12.09 -6.07
CA SER A 149 1.82 12.10 -5.59
C SER A 149 2.20 13.41 -4.92
N GLY A 150 3.05 13.31 -3.88
CA GLY A 150 3.63 14.45 -3.19
C GLY A 150 4.93 14.94 -3.82
N SER A 151 5.21 16.24 -3.66
CA SER A 151 6.41 16.92 -4.18
C SER A 151 7.33 17.44 -3.07
N HIS A 152 8.53 17.89 -3.44
CA HIS A 152 9.48 18.54 -2.53
C HIS A 152 8.99 19.88 -1.95
N GLU A 153 8.05 20.57 -2.61
CA GLU A 153 7.43 21.82 -2.14
C GLU A 153 6.17 21.59 -1.29
N GLY A 154 5.85 20.34 -0.99
CA GLY A 154 4.66 19.97 -0.20
C GLY A 154 3.35 19.95 -0.97
N LYS A 155 3.39 20.22 -2.28
CA LYS A 155 2.22 20.12 -3.16
C LYS A 155 1.87 18.66 -3.42
N ILE A 156 0.58 18.39 -3.61
CA ILE A 156 0.06 17.10 -4.05
C ILE A 156 -0.51 17.25 -5.46
N SER A 157 0.02 16.50 -6.41
CA SER A 157 -0.47 16.47 -7.79
C SER A 157 -1.36 15.25 -8.01
N LEU A 158 -2.49 15.44 -8.69
CA LEU A 158 -3.42 14.40 -9.13
C LEU A 158 -3.20 14.15 -10.63
N TYR A 159 -2.70 12.98 -10.96
CA TYR A 159 -2.48 12.53 -12.33
C TYR A 159 -3.63 11.64 -12.78
N SER A 160 -4.18 11.90 -13.98
CA SER A 160 -5.18 11.04 -14.59
C SER A 160 -4.56 9.71 -15.00
N VAL A 161 -5.19 8.60 -14.61
CA VAL A 161 -4.72 7.23 -14.93
C VAL A 161 -4.78 6.97 -16.43
N GLU A 162 -5.82 7.48 -17.11
CA GLU A 162 -6.03 7.30 -18.55
C GLU A 162 -5.03 8.14 -19.37
N SER A 163 -4.89 9.42 -19.04
CA SER A 163 -4.09 10.35 -19.86
C SER A 163 -2.64 10.49 -19.42
N GLY A 164 -2.33 10.18 -18.16
CA GLY A 164 -1.04 10.42 -17.51
C GLY A 164 -0.71 11.90 -17.28
N LYS A 165 -1.68 12.80 -17.42
CA LYS A 165 -1.45 14.24 -17.23
C LYS A 165 -1.86 14.70 -15.84
N PRO A 166 -1.18 15.70 -15.25
CA PRO A 166 -1.66 16.33 -14.03
C PRO A 166 -2.94 17.11 -14.32
N GLU A 167 -4.01 16.82 -13.58
CA GLU A 167 -5.31 17.49 -13.70
C GLU A 167 -5.55 18.51 -12.58
N GLN A 168 -5.03 18.25 -11.39
CA GLN A 168 -5.19 19.13 -10.23
C GLN A 168 -3.93 19.12 -9.37
N VAL A 169 -3.62 20.26 -8.76
CA VAL A 169 -2.54 20.41 -7.78
C VAL A 169 -3.11 21.04 -6.53
N LEU A 170 -2.87 20.41 -5.38
CA LEU A 170 -3.22 20.90 -4.06
C LEU A 170 -1.97 21.49 -3.41
N ASP A 171 -2.06 22.74 -2.99
CA ASP A 171 -0.92 23.49 -2.45
C ASP A 171 -1.21 23.91 -0.99
N PRO A 172 -0.45 23.42 -0.01
CA PRO A 172 -0.62 23.83 1.37
C PRO A 172 -0.14 25.26 1.67
N GLN A 173 0.52 25.92 0.72
CA GLN A 173 1.23 27.20 0.87
C GLN A 173 2.39 27.10 1.87
N ASN A 174 3.64 27.25 1.40
CA ASN A 174 4.86 27.01 2.19
C ASN A 174 5.01 25.58 2.71
N GLY A 175 4.62 24.59 1.91
CA GLY A 175 4.89 23.19 2.21
C GLY A 175 6.39 22.86 2.18
N LYS A 176 6.76 21.80 2.89
CA LYS A 176 8.05 21.12 2.75
C LYS A 176 7.85 19.77 2.09
N PHE A 177 8.94 19.06 1.84
CA PHE A 177 8.92 17.77 1.17
C PHE A 177 7.90 16.80 1.79
N THR A 178 6.87 16.47 1.01
CA THR A 178 5.89 15.43 1.30
C THR A 178 6.50 14.05 1.12
N LEU A 179 6.63 13.30 2.21
CA LEU A 179 7.15 11.94 2.21
C LEU A 179 6.04 10.89 2.07
N SER A 180 4.86 11.17 2.61
CA SER A 180 3.74 10.24 2.60
C SER A 180 2.43 10.92 2.22
N ILE A 181 1.56 10.17 1.56
CA ILE A 181 0.23 10.60 1.15
C ILE A 181 -0.76 9.45 1.31
N ALA A 182 -2.03 9.77 1.52
CA ALA A 182 -3.12 8.81 1.40
C ALA A 182 -4.41 9.50 0.99
N TYR A 183 -5.23 8.78 0.25
CA TYR A 183 -6.61 9.14 -0.05
C TYR A 183 -7.54 8.53 1.01
N SER A 184 -8.55 9.27 1.46
CA SER A 184 -9.61 8.67 2.28
C SER A 184 -10.46 7.72 1.43
N PRO A 185 -10.85 6.53 1.93
CA PRO A 185 -11.70 5.59 1.18
C PRO A 185 -13.02 6.19 0.67
N ASP A 186 -13.58 7.17 1.37
CA ASP A 186 -14.79 7.89 0.93
C ASP A 186 -14.55 8.97 -0.14
N GLY A 187 -13.29 9.18 -0.54
CA GLY A 187 -12.87 10.12 -1.59
C GLY A 187 -12.94 11.59 -1.21
N LYS A 188 -13.25 11.94 0.04
CA LYS A 188 -13.44 13.35 0.45
C LYS A 188 -12.12 14.05 0.77
N TYR A 189 -11.14 13.32 1.29
CA TYR A 189 -9.93 13.90 1.83
C TYR A 189 -8.67 13.26 1.26
N ILE A 190 -7.62 14.06 1.16
CA ILE A 190 -6.24 13.59 0.98
C ILE A 190 -5.44 14.06 2.19
N ALA A 191 -4.65 13.18 2.78
CA ALA A 191 -3.68 13.53 3.81
C ALA A 191 -2.26 13.50 3.24
N SER A 192 -1.39 14.39 3.70
CA SER A 192 0.05 14.37 3.44
C SER A 192 0.86 14.53 4.71
N GLY A 193 1.95 13.78 4.80
CA GLY A 193 2.94 13.86 5.88
C GLY A 193 4.27 14.39 5.35
N ALA A 194 4.78 15.44 5.98
CA ALA A 194 6.00 16.13 5.56
C ALA A 194 7.23 15.69 6.35
N ILE A 195 8.41 16.03 5.82
CA ILE A 195 9.72 15.79 6.44
C ILE A 195 9.92 16.49 7.80
N ASP A 196 9.17 17.55 8.08
CA ASP A 196 9.23 18.29 9.33
C ASP A 196 8.14 17.92 10.34
N GLY A 197 7.39 16.85 10.08
CA GLY A 197 6.38 16.34 11.01
C GLY A 197 4.99 16.97 10.85
N ILE A 198 4.84 17.95 9.95
CA ILE A 198 3.55 18.56 9.64
C ILE A 198 2.69 17.60 8.82
N ILE A 199 1.41 17.52 9.19
CA ILE A 199 0.39 16.79 8.44
C ILE A 199 -0.60 17.80 7.87
N ASN A 200 -0.90 17.73 6.59
CA ASN A 200 -1.99 18.50 5.97
C ASN A 200 -3.11 17.56 5.54
N ILE A 201 -4.35 17.96 5.79
CA ILE A 201 -5.56 17.31 5.30
C ILE A 201 -6.21 18.28 4.31
N PHE A 202 -6.42 17.81 3.08
CA PHE A 202 -7.00 18.56 1.99
C PHE A 202 -8.42 18.08 1.74
N ASP A 203 -9.35 19.01 1.55
CA ASP A 203 -10.66 18.71 0.98
C ASP A 203 -10.53 18.64 -0.54
N VAL A 204 -10.84 17.46 -1.09
CA VAL A 204 -10.67 17.15 -2.51
C VAL A 204 -11.61 17.99 -3.38
N ALA A 205 -12.87 18.12 -2.96
CA ALA A 205 -13.90 18.82 -3.72
C ALA A 205 -13.65 20.34 -3.73
N ALA A 206 -13.21 20.89 -2.61
CA ALA A 206 -12.85 22.29 -2.49
C ALA A 206 -11.47 22.60 -3.09
N GLY A 207 -10.59 21.60 -3.20
CA GLY A 207 -9.23 21.76 -3.70
C GLY A 207 -8.34 22.61 -2.79
N LYS A 208 -8.55 22.55 -1.47
CA LYS A 208 -7.89 23.41 -0.47
C LYS A 208 -7.49 22.61 0.76
N VAL A 209 -6.53 23.15 1.52
CA VAL A 209 -6.24 22.66 2.87
C VAL A 209 -7.47 22.86 3.74
N ALA A 210 -7.99 21.75 4.27
CA ALA A 210 -9.01 21.76 5.30
C ALA A 210 -8.37 21.97 6.67
N GLN A 211 -7.26 21.27 6.95
CA GLN A 211 -6.60 21.26 8.26
C GLN A 211 -5.08 21.10 8.12
N THR A 212 -4.33 21.72 9.02
CA THR A 212 -2.88 21.55 9.18
C THR A 212 -2.59 21.19 10.63
N LEU A 213 -1.94 20.05 10.85
CA LEU A 213 -1.66 19.48 12.16
C LEU A 213 -0.15 19.51 12.42
N GLU A 214 0.23 20.07 13.56
CA GLU A 214 1.58 19.90 14.12
C GLU A 214 1.69 18.50 14.74
N GLY A 215 1.77 17.50 13.86
CA GLY A 215 1.55 16.11 14.23
C GLY A 215 2.73 15.49 14.95
N HIS A 216 3.92 15.55 14.35
CA HIS A 216 5.13 14.88 14.83
C HIS A 216 6.30 15.84 14.96
N ALA A 217 7.31 15.46 15.76
CA ALA A 217 8.54 16.25 15.89
C ALA A 217 9.57 15.95 14.79
N MET A 218 9.34 14.87 14.03
CA MET A 218 10.21 14.39 12.96
C MET A 218 9.37 13.94 11.75
N SER A 219 10.05 13.54 10.67
CA SER A 219 9.48 13.10 9.40
C SER A 219 8.29 12.14 9.56
N VAL A 220 7.18 12.41 8.86
CA VAL A 220 6.05 11.47 8.74
C VAL A 220 6.25 10.57 7.52
N ARG A 221 6.77 9.36 7.74
CA ARG A 221 7.13 8.42 6.66
C ARG A 221 5.95 7.68 6.05
N SER A 222 4.88 7.50 6.81
CA SER A 222 3.69 6.81 6.33
C SER A 222 2.45 7.31 7.05
N LEU A 223 1.34 7.32 6.34
CA LEU A 223 0.03 7.58 6.90
C LEU A 223 -1.04 6.81 6.11
N CYS A 224 -2.16 6.51 6.75
CA CYS A 224 -3.32 5.91 6.10
C CYS A 224 -4.61 6.28 6.83
N PHE A 225 -5.70 6.38 6.08
CA PHE A 225 -7.04 6.51 6.65
C PHE A 225 -7.56 5.13 7.09
N SER A 226 -8.41 5.13 8.11
CA SER A 226 -9.22 3.95 8.44
C SER A 226 -10.20 3.62 7.32
N PRO A 227 -10.67 2.36 7.19
CA PRO A 227 -11.61 1.95 6.14
C PRO A 227 -12.92 2.76 6.11
N ASP A 228 -13.38 3.26 7.26
CA ASP A 228 -14.56 4.12 7.41
C ASP A 228 -14.28 5.62 7.20
N SER A 229 -13.04 5.97 6.87
CA SER A 229 -12.53 7.34 6.68
C SER A 229 -12.64 8.25 7.92
N GLN A 230 -12.93 7.72 9.10
CA GLN A 230 -13.11 8.53 10.31
C GLN A 230 -11.80 8.82 11.04
N MET A 231 -10.79 7.97 10.86
CA MET A 231 -9.50 8.09 11.53
C MET A 231 -8.36 8.23 10.55
N LEU A 232 -7.32 8.97 10.95
CA LEU A 232 -6.05 9.06 10.26
C LEU A 232 -4.96 8.50 11.18
N LEU A 233 -4.25 7.47 10.72
CA LEU A 233 -3.07 6.91 11.38
C LEU A 233 -1.82 7.45 10.72
N THR A 234 -0.87 7.95 11.52
CA THR A 234 0.43 8.44 11.04
C THR A 234 1.57 7.74 11.75
N ALA A 235 2.71 7.64 11.06
CA ALA A 235 3.94 6.99 11.52
C ALA A 235 5.15 7.87 11.23
N SER A 236 6.06 7.98 12.20
CA SER A 236 7.13 8.97 12.21
C SER A 236 8.48 8.43 12.66
N ASP A 237 9.53 9.18 12.28
CA ASP A 237 10.91 8.99 12.73
C ASP A 237 11.10 9.26 14.22
N ASP A 238 10.14 9.89 14.89
CA ASP A 238 10.14 10.01 16.35
C ASP A 238 9.83 8.69 17.08
N GLY A 239 9.59 7.60 16.33
CA GLY A 239 9.29 6.27 16.85
C GLY A 239 7.86 6.14 17.38
N HIS A 240 6.99 7.10 17.10
CA HIS A 240 5.59 7.07 17.50
C HIS A 240 4.66 6.97 16.31
N MET A 241 3.50 6.40 16.58
CA MET A 241 2.35 6.47 15.70
C MET A 241 1.27 7.30 16.39
N LYS A 242 0.56 8.11 15.63
CA LYS A 242 -0.55 8.91 16.16
C LYS A 242 -1.81 8.62 15.39
N LEU A 243 -2.92 8.60 16.13
CA LEU A 243 -4.25 8.37 15.60
C LEU A 243 -5.06 9.64 15.80
N TYR A 244 -5.62 10.17 14.72
CA TYR A 244 -6.40 11.40 14.70
C TYR A 244 -7.84 11.11 14.31
N ASP A 245 -8.77 11.86 14.89
CA ASP A 245 -10.14 11.96 14.40
C ASP A 245 -10.17 12.95 13.23
N VAL A 246 -10.64 12.52 12.05
CA VAL A 246 -10.60 13.34 10.84
C VAL A 246 -11.57 14.52 10.92
N ALA A 247 -12.73 14.35 11.56
CA ALA A 247 -13.76 15.38 11.63
C ALA A 247 -13.37 16.54 12.56
N HIS A 248 -12.71 16.24 13.68
CA HIS A 248 -12.36 17.22 14.71
C HIS A 248 -10.88 17.59 14.71
N SER A 249 -10.04 16.85 13.97
CA SER A 249 -8.58 17.05 13.93
C SER A 249 -7.87 16.85 15.28
N ASP A 250 -8.51 16.12 16.19
CA ASP A 250 -7.99 15.84 17.52
C ASP A 250 -7.14 14.58 17.54
N VAL A 251 -6.06 14.59 18.33
CA VAL A 251 -5.27 13.39 18.63
C VAL A 251 -6.09 12.46 19.53
N VAL A 252 -6.55 11.35 18.98
CA VAL A 252 -7.27 10.30 19.71
C VAL A 252 -6.31 9.49 20.57
N GLY A 253 -5.09 9.25 20.07
CA GLY A 253 -4.07 8.53 20.81
C GLY A 253 -2.68 8.60 20.18
N THR A 254 -1.67 8.46 21.04
CA THR A 254 -0.27 8.27 20.64
C THR A 254 0.13 6.87 21.06
N LEU A 255 0.64 6.08 20.11
CA LEU A 255 1.12 4.72 20.33
C LEU A 255 2.65 4.71 20.29
N SER A 256 3.23 4.12 21.33
CA SER A 256 4.66 3.92 21.48
C SER A 256 4.95 2.43 21.58
N GLY A 257 6.07 1.96 21.02
CA GLY A 257 6.50 0.56 21.17
C GLY A 257 7.51 0.08 20.13
N HIS A 258 7.72 0.84 19.05
CA HIS A 258 8.92 0.71 18.23
C HIS A 258 10.10 1.42 18.89
N SER A 259 11.31 0.88 18.72
CA SER A 259 12.55 1.42 19.30
C SER A 259 13.34 2.29 18.31
N SER A 260 12.83 2.42 17.09
CA SER A 260 13.39 3.22 16.00
C SER A 260 12.26 3.80 15.14
N TRP A 261 12.60 4.37 13.98
CA TRP A 261 11.68 5.00 13.05
C TRP A 261 10.56 4.07 12.61
N VAL A 262 9.31 4.54 12.66
CA VAL A 262 8.18 3.78 12.12
C VAL A 262 8.05 4.11 10.64
N LEU A 263 8.32 3.12 9.79
CA LEU A 263 8.51 3.31 8.34
C LEU A 263 7.19 3.18 7.57
N SER A 264 6.33 2.23 7.93
CA SER A 264 5.04 2.02 7.26
C SER A 264 3.94 1.55 8.21
N VAL A 265 2.71 1.98 7.92
CA VAL A 265 1.49 1.59 8.64
C VAL A 265 0.36 1.22 7.69
N SER A 266 -0.46 0.25 8.08
CA SER A 266 -1.65 -0.18 7.32
C SER A 266 -2.77 -0.61 8.26
N PHE A 267 -3.98 -0.09 8.06
CA PHE A 267 -5.18 -0.62 8.71
C PHE A 267 -5.55 -2.00 8.18
N SER A 268 -6.20 -2.81 9.01
CA SER A 268 -7.00 -3.95 8.54
C SER A 268 -8.27 -3.44 7.85
N GLY A 269 -8.80 -4.22 6.90
CA GLY A 269 -10.02 -3.88 6.17
C GLY A 269 -11.27 -3.75 7.07
N ASP A 270 -11.27 -4.38 8.25
CA ASP A 270 -12.32 -4.21 9.25
C ASP A 270 -12.13 -3.01 10.21
N GLY A 271 -11.00 -2.31 10.12
CA GLY A 271 -10.67 -1.13 10.92
C GLY A 271 -10.42 -1.39 12.42
N LYS A 272 -10.42 -2.65 12.88
CA LYS A 272 -10.23 -2.98 14.30
C LYS A 272 -8.78 -3.09 14.71
N SER A 273 -7.91 -3.39 13.75
CA SER A 273 -6.48 -3.54 13.95
C SER A 273 -5.70 -2.73 12.91
N PHE A 274 -4.42 -2.56 13.18
CA PHE A 274 -3.48 -2.05 12.19
C PHE A 274 -2.13 -2.69 12.41
N THR A 275 -1.27 -2.59 11.40
CA THR A 275 0.07 -3.11 11.43
C THR A 275 1.05 -1.99 11.17
N SER A 276 2.22 -2.11 11.79
CA SER A 276 3.33 -1.17 11.62
C SER A 276 4.63 -1.92 11.37
N SER A 277 5.53 -1.28 10.66
CA SER A 277 6.89 -1.76 10.38
C SER A 277 7.89 -0.65 10.68
N SER A 278 9.12 -1.03 11.01
CA SER A 278 10.09 -0.10 11.60
C SER A 278 11.53 -0.43 11.20
N SER A 279 12.38 0.58 11.31
CA SER A 279 13.84 0.45 11.24
C SER A 279 14.40 -0.41 12.38
N ASP A 280 13.60 -0.74 13.41
CA ASP A 280 13.97 -1.69 14.45
C ASP A 280 13.83 -3.17 14.05
N LYS A 281 13.55 -3.43 12.76
CA LYS A 281 13.46 -4.77 12.15
C LYS A 281 12.20 -5.56 12.51
N THR A 282 11.26 -4.93 13.21
CA THR A 282 10.03 -5.61 13.65
C THR A 282 8.81 -5.20 12.84
N VAL A 283 7.87 -6.14 12.73
CA VAL A 283 6.49 -5.87 12.32
C VAL A 283 5.59 -6.07 13.53
N LYS A 284 4.74 -5.10 13.82
CA LYS A 284 3.82 -5.16 14.98
C LYS A 284 2.37 -5.14 14.51
N ILE A 285 1.52 -5.88 15.23
CA ILE A 285 0.07 -5.87 15.08
C ILE A 285 -0.52 -5.17 16.30
N TRP A 286 -1.46 -4.26 16.08
CA TRP A 286 -2.02 -3.39 17.10
C TRP A 286 -3.54 -3.45 17.12
N ASN A 287 -4.12 -3.35 18.31
CA ASN A 287 -5.54 -3.11 18.49
C ASN A 287 -5.82 -1.60 18.44
N VAL A 288 -6.74 -1.15 17.59
CA VAL A 288 -7.05 0.28 17.43
C VAL A 288 -7.71 0.86 18.69
N ALA A 289 -8.69 0.14 19.26
CA ALA A 289 -9.46 0.62 20.40
C ALA A 289 -8.62 0.67 21.68
N GLU A 290 -7.89 -0.41 21.96
CA GLU A 290 -7.08 -0.57 23.17
C GLU A 290 -5.72 0.13 23.06
N ARG A 291 -5.25 0.39 21.82
CA ARG A 291 -3.95 1.01 21.52
C ARG A 291 -2.78 0.18 22.08
N GLN A 292 -2.93 -1.14 22.02
CA GLN A 292 -1.95 -2.10 22.52
C GLN A 292 -1.40 -2.94 21.38
N CYS A 293 -0.12 -3.32 21.51
CA CYS A 293 0.54 -4.26 20.63
C CYS A 293 0.04 -5.67 20.94
N LEU A 294 -0.67 -6.28 19.99
CA LEU A 294 -1.18 -7.64 20.06
C LEU A 294 -0.09 -8.68 19.76
N HIS A 295 0.82 -8.35 18.83
CA HIS A 295 1.88 -9.26 18.42
C HIS A 295 3.08 -8.50 17.83
N THR A 296 4.28 -9.08 17.94
CA THR A 296 5.51 -8.58 17.31
C THR A 296 6.17 -9.74 16.57
N PHE A 297 6.37 -9.56 15.27
CA PHE A 297 7.18 -10.44 14.42
C PHE A 297 8.61 -9.90 14.36
N GLU A 298 9.59 -10.80 14.52
CA GLU A 298 11.04 -10.51 14.57
C GLU A 298 11.81 -11.31 13.50
N ASP A 299 11.12 -11.68 12.42
CA ASP A 299 11.67 -12.57 11.38
C ASP A 299 12.64 -11.86 10.41
N HIS A 300 12.53 -10.53 10.29
CA HIS A 300 13.39 -9.71 9.44
C HIS A 300 14.76 -9.45 10.08
N GLN A 301 15.80 -9.38 9.24
CA GLN A 301 17.18 -9.17 9.68
C GLN A 301 17.66 -7.73 9.50
N ASP A 302 16.86 -6.87 8.87
CA ASP A 302 17.13 -5.47 8.63
C ASP A 302 15.83 -4.63 8.64
N GLN A 303 15.93 -3.34 8.36
CA GLN A 303 14.82 -2.38 8.40
C GLN A 303 13.63 -2.85 7.56
N VAL A 304 12.43 -2.79 8.12
CA VAL A 304 11.20 -3.21 7.43
C VAL A 304 10.50 -1.98 6.87
N TRP A 305 10.60 -1.78 5.56
CA TRP A 305 10.16 -0.56 4.89
C TRP A 305 8.68 -0.50 4.61
N GLY A 306 8.07 -1.63 4.28
CA GLY A 306 6.68 -1.68 3.87
C GLY A 306 5.91 -2.77 4.59
N VAL A 307 4.66 -2.48 4.93
CA VAL A 307 3.72 -3.45 5.48
C VAL A 307 2.31 -3.17 4.96
N LYS A 308 1.56 -4.22 4.61
CA LYS A 308 0.16 -4.10 4.19
C LYS A 308 -0.68 -5.26 4.69
N TYR A 309 -1.90 -4.96 5.08
CA TYR A 309 -2.93 -5.98 5.26
C TYR A 309 -3.45 -6.46 3.91
N SER A 310 -3.82 -7.74 3.89
CA SER A 310 -4.72 -8.30 2.88
C SER A 310 -6.11 -7.67 2.97
N PRO A 311 -6.86 -7.57 1.86
CA PRO A 311 -8.20 -6.98 1.85
C PRO A 311 -9.22 -7.71 2.76
N ASP A 312 -9.02 -8.98 3.06
CA ASP A 312 -9.85 -9.75 3.99
C ASP A 312 -9.40 -9.67 5.46
N SER A 313 -8.36 -8.87 5.76
CA SER A 313 -7.80 -8.70 7.10
C SER A 313 -7.19 -9.96 7.74
N SER A 314 -7.02 -11.05 7.00
CA SER A 314 -6.53 -12.33 7.56
C SER A 314 -5.01 -12.48 7.50
N LYS A 315 -4.35 -11.69 6.65
CA LYS A 315 -2.90 -11.79 6.40
C LYS A 315 -2.27 -10.41 6.33
N VAL A 316 -0.96 -10.40 6.60
CA VAL A 316 -0.10 -9.22 6.44
C VAL A 316 1.10 -9.61 5.60
N ILE A 317 1.52 -8.72 4.70
CA ILE A 317 2.83 -8.80 4.04
C ILE A 317 3.75 -7.74 4.59
N SER A 318 5.03 -8.05 4.63
CA SER A 318 6.09 -7.07 4.89
C SER A 318 7.26 -7.25 3.94
N VAL A 319 7.95 -6.14 3.70
CA VAL A 319 9.14 -6.06 2.84
C VAL A 319 10.24 -5.27 3.52
N SER A 320 11.49 -5.67 3.29
CA SER A 320 12.62 -5.16 4.06
C SER A 320 13.88 -4.93 3.22
N GLU A 321 14.78 -4.15 3.79
CA GLU A 321 16.17 -3.98 3.34
C GLU A 321 16.93 -5.32 3.31
N ASP A 322 16.49 -6.33 4.07
CA ASP A 322 17.04 -7.70 4.02
C ASP A 322 16.69 -8.49 2.74
N ARG A 323 15.98 -7.85 1.80
CA ARG A 323 15.55 -8.37 0.50
C ARG A 323 14.54 -9.50 0.59
N CYS A 324 13.90 -9.68 1.75
CA CYS A 324 12.87 -10.69 1.95
C CYS A 324 11.46 -10.08 1.85
N VAL A 325 10.52 -10.91 1.40
CA VAL A 325 9.09 -10.66 1.55
C VAL A 325 8.53 -11.71 2.50
N ASN A 326 7.95 -11.28 3.61
CA ASN A 326 7.30 -12.18 4.56
C ASN A 326 5.78 -12.07 4.42
N LEU A 327 5.11 -13.22 4.52
CA LEU A 327 3.66 -13.34 4.57
C LEU A 327 3.28 -13.94 5.93
N TYR A 328 2.43 -13.25 6.67
CA TYR A 328 2.00 -13.61 8.02
C TYR A 328 0.52 -13.98 8.07
N ASP A 329 0.18 -14.94 8.94
CA ASP A 329 -1.18 -15.20 9.39
C ASP A 329 -1.55 -14.19 10.47
N CYS A 330 -2.68 -13.53 10.28
CA CYS A 330 -3.24 -12.52 11.18
C CYS A 330 -4.73 -12.82 11.35
N PRO A 331 -5.09 -13.81 12.18
CA PRO A 331 -6.48 -14.23 12.31
C PRO A 331 -7.36 -13.07 12.83
N PRO A 332 -8.52 -12.81 12.21
CA PRO A 332 -9.45 -11.80 12.69
C PRO A 332 -10.01 -12.23 14.05
N ASN A 333 -9.79 -11.39 15.07
CA ASN A 333 -10.28 -11.57 16.45
C ASN A 333 -9.53 -12.64 17.28
N ILE A 334 -8.26 -12.40 17.64
CA ILE A 334 -7.76 -12.89 18.92
C ILE A 334 -8.17 -11.85 19.97
N ILE A 335 -9.32 -12.10 20.60
CA ILE A 335 -9.76 -11.45 21.85
C ILE A 335 -9.11 -12.20 23.00
#